data_AF-D5AJK0-F1
#
_entry.id   AF-D5AJK0-F1
#
_cell.length_a   1.000
_cell.length_b   1.000
_cell.length_c   1.000
_cell.angle_alpha   90.00
_cell.angle_beta   90.00
_cell.angle_gamma   90.00
#
_symmetry.space_group_name_H-M   'P 1'
#
loop_
_entity.id
_entity.type
_entity.pdbx_description
1 polymer ?
#
loop_
_entity_poly.entity_id
_entity_poly.type
_entity_poly.pdbx_seq_one_letter_code
_entity_poly.pdbx_strand_id
1 'polypeptide(L)'
;MRCPKCQSLKSSVIDSRQAEDGNTIRRRRSCDQCGQRFTTYERIEEKTLVVVKKDGTREQFSREKIFNGIIRSAQKRPVSTDDIDEVVNRIEQKVRAQGA
;
A
#
# COMPACT_ATOMS: atom_id res chain seq x y z
N MET A 1 12.38 -15.82 -6.36
CA MET A 1 12.51 -14.67 -7.28
C MET A 1 13.36 -15.09 -8.46
N ARG A 2 13.00 -14.67 -9.68
CA ARG A 2 13.73 -15.05 -10.90
C ARG A 2 15.05 -14.26 -11.00
N CYS A 3 16.17 -14.95 -11.24
CA CYS A 3 17.46 -14.32 -11.44
C CYS A 3 17.48 -13.49 -12.73
N PRO A 4 17.87 -12.20 -12.71
CA PRO A 4 17.90 -11.36 -13.91
C PRO A 4 18.97 -11.78 -14.94
N LYS A 5 19.98 -12.54 -14.53
CA LYS A 5 21.09 -12.97 -15.41
C LYS A 5 20.83 -14.33 -16.08
N CYS A 6 20.57 -15.37 -15.29
CA CYS A 6 20.42 -16.75 -15.79
C CYS A 6 18.97 -17.25 -15.78
N GLN A 7 18.01 -16.42 -15.36
CA GLN A 7 16.57 -16.74 -15.34
C GLN A 7 16.14 -17.91 -14.44
N SER A 8 17.06 -18.50 -13.67
CA SER A 8 16.75 -19.51 -12.66
C SER A 8 15.86 -18.96 -11.54
N LEU A 9 15.01 -19.80 -10.96
CA LEU A 9 14.12 -19.46 -9.85
C LEU A 9 14.77 -19.63 -8.47
N LYS A 10 15.93 -20.32 -8.42
CA LYS A 10 16.67 -20.59 -7.18
C LYS A 10 17.53 -19.39 -6.79
N SER A 11 17.15 -18.75 -5.68
CA SER A 11 17.89 -17.63 -5.09
C SER A 11 17.73 -17.59 -3.58
N SER A 12 18.82 -17.29 -2.88
CA SER A 12 18.89 -17.17 -1.43
C SER A 12 18.87 -15.70 -1.00
N VAL A 13 18.21 -15.37 0.10
CA VAL A 13 18.20 -14.00 0.68
C VAL A 13 19.44 -13.83 1.54
N ILE A 14 20.21 -12.77 1.28
CA ILE A 14 21.46 -12.43 2.00
C ILE A 14 21.20 -11.38 3.08
N ASP A 15 20.45 -10.34 2.75
CA ASP A 15 20.22 -9.18 3.61
C ASP A 15 18.80 -8.66 3.41
N SER A 16 18.13 -8.27 4.48
CA SER A 16 16.75 -7.76 4.46
C SER A 16 16.65 -6.54 5.36
N ARG A 17 16.21 -5.40 4.81
CA ARG A 17 16.03 -4.14 5.52
C ARG A 17 14.66 -3.53 5.21
N GLN A 18 14.05 -2.84 6.16
CA GLN A 18 12.94 -1.95 5.87
C GLN A 18 13.47 -0.74 5.08
N ALA A 19 12.72 -0.30 4.07
CA ALA A 19 12.99 0.96 3.37
C ALA A 19 12.45 2.14 4.19
N GLU A 20 12.96 3.34 3.92
CA GLU A 20 12.64 4.58 4.67
C GLU A 20 11.13 4.88 4.74
N ASP A 21 10.37 4.46 3.72
CA ASP A 21 8.91 4.66 3.63
C ASP A 21 8.08 3.72 4.55
N GLY A 22 8.72 2.84 5.33
CA GLY A 22 8.07 1.93 6.30
C GLY A 22 7.26 0.77 5.71
N ASN A 23 6.71 0.93 4.50
CA ASN A 23 5.81 -0.03 3.83
C ASN A 23 6.50 -0.89 2.76
N THR A 24 7.83 -0.79 2.62
CA THR A 24 8.59 -1.56 1.62
C THR A 24 9.75 -2.29 2.29
N ILE A 25 9.94 -3.57 1.95
CA ILE A 25 11.11 -4.37 2.39
C ILE A 25 12.08 -4.51 1.22
N ARG A 26 13.31 -4.05 1.42
CA ARG A 26 14.42 -4.24 0.48
C ARG A 26 15.17 -5.52 0.84
N ARG A 27 15.23 -6.47 -0.10
CA ARG A 27 15.98 -7.74 0.06
C ARG A 27 17.09 -7.86 -0.96
N ARG A 28 18.32 -8.11 -0.49
CA ARG A 28 19.45 -8.48 -1.34
C ARG A 28 19.48 -9.99 -1.49
N ARG A 29 19.41 -10.50 -2.70
CA ARG A 29 19.39 -11.93 -3.04
C ARG A 29 20.64 -12.33 -3.81
N SER A 30 21.05 -13.59 -3.68
CA SER A 30 22.07 -14.25 -4.50
C SER A 30 21.44 -15.37 -5.28
N CYS A 31 21.76 -15.50 -6.57
CA CYS A 31 21.36 -16.67 -7.35
C CYS A 31 22.24 -17.87 -7.00
N ASP A 32 21.63 -19.03 -6.75
CA ASP A 32 22.34 -20.25 -6.36
C ASP A 32 23.01 -20.95 -7.56
N GLN A 33 22.67 -20.55 -8.79
CA GLN A 33 23.22 -21.14 -10.03
C GLN A 33 24.39 -20.34 -10.62
N CYS A 34 24.29 -19.01 -10.66
CA CYS A 34 25.31 -18.17 -11.30
C CYS A 34 25.99 -17.18 -10.35
N GLY A 35 25.65 -17.23 -9.04
CA GLY A 35 26.22 -16.34 -8.02
C GLY A 35 25.81 -14.87 -8.14
N GLN A 36 25.00 -14.50 -9.14
CA GLN A 36 24.61 -13.11 -9.37
C GLN A 36 23.81 -12.56 -8.19
N ARG A 37 24.23 -11.42 -7.67
CA ARG A 37 23.51 -10.68 -6.62
C ARG A 37 22.56 -9.67 -7.25
N PHE A 38 21.36 -9.55 -6.69
CA PHE A 38 20.34 -8.58 -7.12
C PHE A 38 19.49 -8.13 -5.93
N THR A 39 18.81 -6.99 -6.08
CA THR A 39 17.95 -6.41 -5.04
C THR A 39 16.50 -6.53 -5.47
N THR A 40 15.63 -6.93 -4.55
CA THR A 40 14.18 -6.93 -4.74
C THR A 40 13.52 -6.03 -3.71
N TYR A 41 12.51 -5.29 -4.15
CA TYR A 41 11.66 -4.48 -3.28
C TYR A 41 10.32 -5.21 -3.18
N GLU A 42 9.97 -5.62 -1.97
CA GLU A 42 8.69 -6.23 -1.67
C GLU A 42 7.80 -5.17 -1.03
N ARG A 43 6.62 -4.98 -1.61
CA ARG A 43 5.60 -4.05 -1.14
C ARG A 43 4.36 -4.86 -0.81
N ILE A 44 3.61 -4.43 0.21
CA ILE A 44 2.29 -4.99 0.46
C ILE A 44 1.43 -4.63 -0.75
N GLU A 45 0.93 -5.64 -1.46
CA GLU A 45 -0.04 -5.43 -2.52
C GLU A 45 -1.39 -5.11 -1.86
N GLU A 46 -1.73 -3.83 -1.82
CA GLU A 46 -3.02 -3.40 -1.32
C GLU A 46 -4.12 -3.74 -2.34
N LYS A 47 -5.15 -4.47 -1.89
CA LYS A 47 -6.36 -4.72 -2.70
C LYS A 47 -6.94 -3.38 -3.16
N THR A 48 -7.19 -3.25 -4.46
CA THR A 48 -7.84 -2.08 -5.04
C THR A 48 -9.31 -2.05 -4.62
N LEU A 49 -9.69 -1.05 -3.82
CA LEU A 49 -11.07 -0.86 -3.40
C LEU A 49 -11.86 -0.12 -4.49
N VAL A 50 -13.06 -0.63 -4.80
CA VAL A 50 -13.97 -0.04 -5.76
C VAL A 50 -15.28 0.31 -5.07
N VAL A 51 -15.76 1.54 -5.29
CA VAL A 51 -17.02 2.05 -4.76
C VAL A 51 -18.06 2.06 -5.87
N VAL A 52 -19.22 1.44 -5.61
CA VAL A 52 -20.40 1.59 -6.48
C VAL A 52 -21.15 2.84 -6.05
N LYS A 53 -21.22 3.84 -6.92
CA LYS A 53 -21.94 5.08 -6.70
C LYS A 53 -23.45 4.88 -6.83
N LYS A 54 -24.23 5.89 -6.41
CA LYS A 54 -25.70 5.86 -6.45
C LYS A 54 -26.27 5.73 -7.87
N ASP A 55 -25.56 6.24 -8.86
CA ASP A 55 -25.88 6.12 -10.29
C ASP A 55 -25.44 4.78 -10.90
N GLY A 56 -24.90 3.86 -10.08
CA GLY A 56 -24.39 2.56 -10.51
C GLY A 56 -22.97 2.58 -11.08
N THR A 57 -22.35 3.76 -11.20
CA THR A 57 -20.97 3.86 -11.70
C THR A 57 -19.98 3.28 -10.70
N ARG A 58 -18.93 2.62 -11.21
CA ARG A 58 -17.85 2.07 -10.39
C ARG A 58 -16.66 3.02 -10.43
N GLU A 59 -16.24 3.46 -9.26
CA GLU A 59 -15.09 4.34 -9.11
C GLU A 59 -14.07 3.73 -8.15
N GLN A 60 -12.78 3.94 -8.39
CA GLN A 60 -11.77 3.59 -7.40
C GLN A 60 -12.01 4.39 -6.11
N PHE A 61 -11.86 3.71 -4.98
CA PHE A 61 -11.88 4.35 -3.67
C PHE A 61 -10.80 5.43 -3.63
N SER A 62 -11.19 6.64 -3.22
CA SER A 62 -10.28 7.77 -3.06
C SER A 62 -10.41 8.30 -1.65
N ARG A 63 -9.32 8.19 -0.88
CA ARG A 63 -9.19 8.73 0.48
C ARG A 63 -9.50 10.22 0.53
N GLU A 64 -9.00 10.97 -0.45
CA GLU A 64 -9.18 12.42 -0.56
C GLU A 64 -10.64 12.84 -0.65
N LYS A 65 -11.50 12.04 -1.30
CA LYS A 65 -12.94 12.35 -1.38
C LYS A 65 -13.62 12.26 -0.03
N ILE A 66 -13.20 11.33 0.82
CA ILE A 66 -13.72 11.19 2.20
C ILE A 66 -13.21 12.34 3.05
N PHE A 67 -11.91 12.60 3.01
CA PHE A 67 -11.27 13.69 3.75
C PHE A 67 -11.93 15.04 3.45
N ASN A 68 -12.06 15.39 2.17
CA ASN A 68 -12.72 16.62 1.73
C ASN A 68 -14.20 16.68 2.13
N GLY A 69 -14.90 15.54 2.12
CA GLY A 69 -16.28 15.44 2.60
C GLY A 69 -16.39 15.78 4.10
N ILE A 70 -15.50 15.22 4.93
CA ILE A 70 -15.47 15.48 6.37
C ILE A 70 -15.08 16.93 6.66
N ILE A 71 -14.07 17.47 5.98
CA ILE A 71 -13.68 18.90 6.10
C ILE A 71 -14.88 19.81 5.84
N ARG A 72 -15.62 19.56 4.75
CA ARG A 72 -16.81 20.35 4.41
C ARG A 72 -17.87 20.26 5.50
N SER A 73 -18.10 19.08 6.08
CA SER A 73 -19.04 18.88 7.19
C SER A 73 -18.58 19.48 8.52
N ALA A 74 -17.27 19.56 8.75
CA ALA A 74 -16.65 20.12 9.96
C ALA A 74 -16.41 21.63 9.87
N GLN A 75 -16.83 22.29 8.79
CA GLN A 75 -16.66 23.74 8.63
C GLN A 75 -17.22 24.51 9.84
N LYS A 76 -16.43 25.49 10.31
CA LYS A 76 -16.72 26.33 11.49
C LYS A 76 -16.75 25.59 12.83
N ARG A 77 -16.23 24.36 12.89
CA ARG A 77 -16.02 23.63 14.15
C ARG A 77 -14.52 23.58 14.49
N PRO A 78 -14.15 23.59 15.77
CA PRO A 78 -12.76 23.47 16.20
C PRO A 78 -12.32 21.99 16.13
N VAL A 79 -12.11 21.48 14.92
CA VAL A 79 -11.60 20.12 14.67
C VAL A 79 -10.27 20.24 13.94
N SER A 80 -9.24 19.56 14.44
CA SER A 80 -7.93 19.61 13.80
C SER A 80 -7.91 18.77 12.51
N THR A 81 -6.99 19.08 11.61
CA THR A 81 -6.75 18.26 10.42
C THR A 81 -6.30 16.85 10.79
N ASP A 82 -5.50 16.72 11.85
CA ASP A 82 -4.96 15.45 12.32
C ASP A 82 -6.08 14.52 12.80
N ASP A 83 -7.07 15.04 13.53
CA ASP A 83 -8.25 14.28 13.96
C ASP A 83 -9.05 13.77 12.74
N ILE A 84 -9.16 14.58 11.70
CA ILE A 84 -9.86 14.20 10.46
C ILE A 84 -9.08 13.10 9.74
N ASP A 85 -7.75 13.23 9.63
CA ASP A 85 -6.88 12.21 9.05
C ASP A 85 -6.98 10.87 9.81
N GLU A 86 -7.00 10.89 11.15
CA GLU A 86 -7.20 9.68 11.96
C GLU A 86 -8.55 9.01 11.68
N VAL A 87 -9.63 9.79 11.61
CA VAL A 87 -10.96 9.25 11.30
C VAL A 87 -10.98 8.65 9.89
N VAL A 88 -10.38 9.32 8.91
CA VAL A 88 -10.28 8.82 7.53
C VAL A 88 -9.50 7.51 7.48
N ASN A 89 -8.35 7.43 8.17
CA ASN A 89 -7.55 6.21 8.25
C ASN A 89 -8.35 5.06 8.87
N ARG A 90 -9.10 5.32 9.94
CA ARG A 90 -9.96 4.31 10.57
C ARG A 90 -11.09 3.84 9.66
N ILE A 91 -11.69 4.74 8.88
CA ILE A 91 -12.71 4.38 7.87
C ILE A 91 -12.07 3.50 6.80
N GLU A 92 -10.94 3.91 6.25
CA GLU A 92 -10.23 3.16 5.21
C GLU A 92 -9.87 1.74 5.68
N GLN A 93 -9.28 1.61 6.88
CA GLN A 93 -8.95 0.30 7.45
C GLN A 93 -10.18 -0.59 7.61
N LYS A 94 -11.31 -0.05 8.08
CA LYS A 94 -12.57 -0.80 8.21
C LYS A 94 -13.10 -1.27 6.86
N VAL A 95 -13.10 -0.40 5.85
CA VAL A 95 -13.56 -0.76 4.50
C VAL A 95 -12.66 -1.82 3.88
N ARG A 96 -11.33 -1.71 4.04
CA ARG A 96 -10.37 -2.72 3.57
C ARG A 96 -10.55 -4.07 4.28
N ALA A 97 -10.86 -4.07 5.57
CA ALA A 97 -11.12 -5.29 6.33
C ALA A 97 -12.43 -5.98 5.92
N GLN A 98 -13.46 -5.22 5.56
CA GLN A 98 -14.78 -5.75 5.13
C GLN A 98 -14.80 -6.20 3.66
N GLY A 99 -14.00 -5.58 2.80
CA GLY A 99 -13.84 -5.97 1.40
C GLY A 99 -12.83 -7.11 1.18
N ALA A 100 -12.36 -7.75 2.25
CA ALA A 100 -11.38 -8.83 2.20
C ALA A 100 -12.02 -10.19 1.91
#